data_AF-A0A139HIY5-F1
#
_entry.id   AF-A0A139HIY5-F1
#
_cell.length_a   1.000
_cell.length_b   1.000
_cell.length_c   1.000
_cell.angle_alpha   90.00
_cell.angle_beta   90.00
_cell.angle_gamma   90.00
#
_symmetry.space_group_name_H-M   'P 1'
#
loop_
_entity.id
_entity.type
_entity.pdbx_description
1 polymer ?
#
loop_
_entity_poly.entity_id
_entity_poly.type
_entity_poly.pdbx_seq_one_letter_code
_entity_poly.pdbx_strand_id
1 'polypeptide(L)'
;MSSIGKGFLKFNSLPPRLHITSNDTNFDHTFIHHLQQEGFDATYLPYNNGRSKAYINELKHLADDLELGESYGIIAFGEAAAECLEFHAKPQPKLAALVAYYPKNIPSPKTK
;
A
#
# COMPACT_ATOMS: atom_id res chain seq x y z
N MET A 1 0.78 -28.62 -27.00
CA MET A 1 0.07 -29.24 -25.86
C MET A 1 0.63 -28.69 -24.57
N SER A 2 -0.13 -27.83 -23.90
CA SER A 2 -0.14 -27.72 -22.43
C SER A 2 -1.45 -27.05 -22.07
N SER A 3 -2.37 -27.86 -21.55
CA SER A 3 -3.66 -27.41 -21.03
C SER A 3 -3.42 -26.83 -19.65
N ILE A 4 -3.38 -25.51 -19.52
CA ILE A 4 -3.43 -24.85 -18.21
C ILE A 4 -4.91 -24.85 -17.78
N GLY A 5 -5.22 -25.67 -16.78
CA GLY A 5 -6.57 -25.83 -16.25
C GLY A 5 -7.20 -24.49 -15.90
N LYS A 6 -8.32 -24.17 -16.56
CA LYS A 6 -9.20 -23.06 -16.18
C LYS A 6 -9.89 -23.41 -14.85
N GLY A 7 -9.32 -22.96 -13.75
CA GLY A 7 -10.01 -22.91 -12.45
C GLY A 7 -11.22 -21.97 -12.55
N PHE A 8 -12.39 -22.48 -12.16
CA PHE A 8 -13.72 -21.91 -12.42
C PHE A 8 -14.13 -20.79 -11.45
N LEU A 9 -13.18 -20.09 -10.85
CA LEU A 9 -13.43 -19.05 -9.84
C LEU A 9 -12.66 -17.77 -10.23
N LYS A 10 -13.33 -16.84 -10.93
CA LYS A 10 -12.82 -15.49 -11.17
C LYS A 10 -13.00 -14.62 -9.91
N PHE A 11 -12.32 -14.96 -8.82
CA PHE A 11 -12.42 -14.17 -7.58
C PHE A 11 -11.45 -12.98 -7.49
N ASN A 12 -10.72 -12.65 -8.57
CA ASN A 12 -9.78 -11.54 -8.54
C ASN A 12 -9.48 -11.05 -9.96
N SER A 13 -10.46 -10.41 -10.62
CA SER A 13 -10.26 -9.90 -11.98
C SER A 13 -9.61 -8.51 -12.03
N LEU A 14 -9.51 -7.82 -10.89
CA LEU A 14 -8.90 -6.51 -10.83
C LEU A 14 -7.43 -6.62 -10.41
N PRO A 15 -6.54 -5.80 -11.00
CA PRO A 15 -5.16 -5.66 -10.55
C PRO A 15 -5.09 -5.43 -9.04
N PRO A 16 -4.19 -6.11 -8.29
CA PRO A 16 -4.01 -5.82 -6.88
C PRO A 16 -3.62 -4.36 -6.68
N ARG A 17 -4.24 -3.69 -5.71
CA ARG A 17 -4.01 -2.26 -5.46
C ARG A 17 -2.73 -2.04 -4.67
N LEU A 18 -1.93 -1.06 -5.09
CA LEU A 18 -0.65 -0.75 -4.46
C LEU A 18 -0.50 0.76 -4.28
N HIS A 19 -0.35 1.21 -3.04
CA HIS A 19 -0.13 2.61 -2.73
C HIS A 19 1.33 2.87 -2.41
N ILE A 20 1.92 3.84 -3.09
CA ILE A 20 3.28 4.30 -2.86
C ILE A 20 3.21 5.61 -2.09
N THR A 21 3.98 5.75 -1.02
CA THR A 21 4.01 6.97 -0.21
C THR A 21 5.43 7.34 0.19
N SER A 22 5.75 8.62 0.13
CA SER A 22 7.08 9.17 0.44
C SER A 22 6.95 10.58 0.98
N ASN A 23 7.97 11.06 1.69
CA ASN A 23 8.08 12.45 2.12
C ASN A 23 8.39 13.43 0.99
N ASP A 24 8.58 12.94 -0.24
CA ASP A 24 8.71 13.76 -1.44
C ASP A 24 7.33 14.10 -2.00
N THR A 25 7.06 15.36 -2.33
CA THR A 25 5.78 15.72 -2.97
C THR A 25 5.71 15.23 -4.42
N ASN A 26 6.85 15.02 -5.08
CA ASN A 26 6.94 14.56 -6.47
C ASN A 26 7.77 13.27 -6.55
N PHE A 27 7.14 12.15 -6.18
CA PHE A 27 7.79 10.85 -6.25
C PHE A 27 8.12 10.43 -7.69
N ASP A 28 9.14 9.59 -7.87
CA ASP A 28 9.58 9.11 -9.18
C ASP A 28 8.48 8.31 -9.90
N HIS A 29 7.96 8.87 -10.99
CA HIS A 29 6.93 8.24 -11.82
C HIS A 29 7.43 6.96 -12.50
N THR A 30 8.73 6.82 -12.73
CA THR A 30 9.32 5.62 -13.35
C THR A 30 9.10 4.39 -12.47
N PHE A 31 9.27 4.55 -11.15
CA PHE A 31 9.04 3.47 -10.19
C PHE A 31 7.58 3.00 -10.20
N ILE A 32 6.64 3.95 -10.18
CA ILE A 32 5.20 3.64 -10.23
C ILE A 32 4.85 2.96 -11.56
N HIS A 33 5.38 3.48 -12.66
CA HIS A 33 5.15 2.91 -13.98
C HIS A 33 5.62 1.46 -14.08
N HIS A 34 6.79 1.12 -13.55
CA HIS A 34 7.25 -0.27 -13.51
C HIS A 34 6.29 -1.19 -12.75
N LEU A 35 5.76 -0.76 -11.60
CA LEU A 35 4.77 -1.54 -10.86
C LEU A 35 3.48 -1.74 -11.67
N GLN A 36 3.05 -0.73 -12.42
CA GLN A 36 1.91 -0.86 -13.34
C GLN A 36 2.19 -1.86 -14.46
N GLN A 37 3.42 -1.90 -15.01
CA GLN A 37 3.82 -2.89 -16.01
C GLN A 37 3.83 -4.32 -15.46
N GLU A 38 4.14 -4.50 -14.17
CA GLU A 38 4.02 -5.79 -13.46
C GLU A 38 2.56 -6.19 -13.17
N GLY A 39 1.58 -5.32 -13.47
CA GLY A 39 0.16 -5.62 -13.36
C GLY A 39 -0.50 -5.19 -12.04
N PHE A 40 0.09 -4.24 -11.31
CA PHE A 40 -0.53 -3.61 -10.14
C PHE A 40 -1.35 -2.36 -10.53
N ASP A 41 -2.44 -2.09 -9.82
CA ASP A 41 -3.06 -0.77 -9.80
C ASP A 41 -2.29 0.14 -8.83
N ALA A 42 -1.15 0.64 -9.32
CA ALA A 42 -0.19 1.38 -8.51
C ALA A 42 -0.46 2.89 -8.55
N THR A 43 -0.60 3.50 -7.38
CA THR A 43 -0.91 4.94 -7.20
C THR A 43 0.01 5.61 -6.20
N TYR A 44 0.22 6.92 -6.35
CA TYR A 44 0.95 7.72 -5.38
C TYR A 44 0.00 8.34 -4.34
N LEU A 45 0.30 8.12 -3.06
CA LEU A 45 -0.35 8.75 -1.91
C LEU A 45 0.65 9.73 -1.25
N PRO A 46 0.52 11.04 -1.48
CA PRO A 46 1.48 12.01 -0.96
C PRO A 46 1.46 12.15 0.56
N TYR A 47 2.63 12.08 1.20
CA TYR A 47 2.82 12.43 2.62
C TYR A 47 2.98 13.95 2.78
N ASN A 48 1.92 14.70 2.43
CA ASN A 48 1.94 16.16 2.49
C ASN A 48 1.94 16.65 3.96
N ASN A 49 3.08 17.19 4.40
CA ASN A 49 3.27 17.90 5.68
C ASN A 49 3.19 17.04 6.95
N GLY A 50 3.93 15.93 7.02
CA GLY A 50 4.09 15.16 8.26
C GLY A 50 2.83 14.36 8.65
N ARG A 51 2.70 14.02 9.95
CA ARG A 51 1.55 13.32 10.55
C ARG A 51 0.29 14.20 10.57
N SER A 52 -0.19 14.60 9.39
CA SER A 52 -1.40 15.39 9.25
C SER A 52 -2.62 14.51 9.46
N LYS A 53 -3.68 15.08 10.04
CA LYS A 53 -4.98 14.38 10.16
C LYS A 53 -5.51 13.92 8.80
N ALA A 54 -5.21 14.65 7.73
CA ALA A 54 -5.61 14.33 6.37
C ALA A 54 -4.94 13.04 5.89
N TYR A 55 -3.62 12.92 6.02
CA TYR A 55 -2.90 11.71 5.62
C TYR A 55 -3.36 10.47 6.39
N ILE A 56 -3.56 10.61 7.71
CA ILE A 56 -4.12 9.53 8.53
C ILE A 56 -5.56 9.17 8.12
N ASN A 57 -6.34 10.15 7.66
CA ASN A 57 -7.67 9.89 7.13
C ASN A 57 -7.61 9.08 5.83
N GLU A 58 -6.73 9.44 4.89
CA GLU A 58 -6.50 8.67 3.67
C GLU A 58 -6.14 7.21 3.99
N LEU A 59 -5.18 6.98 4.90
CA LEU A 59 -4.79 5.63 5.31
C LEU A 59 -5.96 4.79 5.85
N LYS A 60 -6.88 5.41 6.60
CA LYS A 60 -8.07 4.72 7.13
C LYS A 60 -9.04 4.28 6.04
N HIS A 61 -9.10 5.01 4.94
CA HIS A 61 -10.08 4.82 3.88
C HIS A 61 -9.56 3.99 2.70
N LEU A 62 -8.30 3.55 2.71
CA LEU A 62 -7.71 2.74 1.61
C LEU A 62 -8.45 1.42 1.33
N ALA A 63 -9.24 0.92 2.30
CA ALA A 63 -9.99 -0.32 2.19
C ALA A 63 -11.48 -0.13 1.82
N ASP A 64 -11.99 1.10 1.82
CA ASP A 64 -13.43 1.39 1.84
C ASP A 64 -14.15 0.96 0.56
N ASP A 65 -13.48 1.09 -0.58
CA ASP A 65 -14.00 0.76 -1.91
C ASP A 65 -13.61 -0.64 -2.39
N LEU A 66 -12.85 -1.40 -1.59
CA LEU A 66 -12.48 -2.77 -1.94
C LEU A 66 -13.67 -3.72 -1.73
N GLU A 67 -13.85 -4.67 -2.64
CA GLU A 67 -14.86 -5.73 -2.58
C GLU A 67 -14.33 -7.00 -1.86
N LEU A 68 -15.16 -8.04 -1.76
CA LEU A 68 -14.77 -9.31 -1.15
C LEU A 68 -13.70 -10.01 -2.01
N GLY A 69 -12.58 -10.40 -1.38
CA GLY A 69 -11.46 -11.04 -2.07
C GLY A 69 -10.38 -10.05 -2.52
N GLU A 70 -10.67 -8.75 -2.49
CA GLU A 70 -9.72 -7.71 -2.82
C GLU A 70 -8.86 -7.31 -1.62
N SER A 71 -7.65 -6.85 -1.91
CA SER A 71 -6.69 -6.38 -0.93
C SER A 71 -5.81 -5.29 -1.52
N TYR A 72 -5.17 -4.53 -0.63
CA TYR A 72 -4.19 -3.52 -1.02
C TYR A 72 -2.85 -3.76 -0.31
N GLY A 73 -1.79 -3.24 -0.92
CA GLY A 73 -0.47 -3.13 -0.31
C GLY A 73 -0.02 -1.67 -0.21
N ILE A 74 0.95 -1.41 0.66
CA ILE A 74 1.63 -0.13 0.77
C ILE A 74 3.13 -0.32 0.61
N ILE A 75 3.76 0.50 -0.23
CA ILE A 75 5.21 0.72 -0.25
C ILE A 75 5.48 2.13 0.25
N ALA A 76 6.14 2.23 1.40
CA ALA A 76 6.39 3.50 2.06
C ALA A 76 7.90 3.78 2.16
N PHE A 77 8.28 5.04 1.97
CA PHE A 77 9.67 5.51 2.06
C PHE A 77 9.85 6.58 3.15
N GLY A 78 11.01 6.59 3.80
CA GLY A 78 11.45 7.71 4.64
C GLY A 78 10.56 7.99 5.85
N GLU A 79 10.10 9.24 6.01
CA GLU A 79 9.20 9.62 7.11
C GLU A 79 7.83 8.97 6.99
N ALA A 80 7.30 8.86 5.78
CA ALA A 80 6.03 8.21 5.52
C ALA A 80 6.07 6.73 5.94
N ALA A 81 7.22 6.06 5.76
CA ALA A 81 7.42 4.69 6.22
C ALA A 81 7.32 4.53 7.74
N ALA A 82 7.93 5.45 8.50
CA ALA A 82 7.82 5.44 9.95
C ALA A 82 6.36 5.65 10.41
N GLU A 83 5.64 6.57 9.76
CA GLU A 83 4.22 6.81 10.05
C GLU A 83 3.35 5.61 9.70
N CYS A 84 3.57 4.99 8.54
CA CYS A 84 2.85 3.78 8.15
C CYS A 84 3.10 2.63 9.14
N LEU A 85 4.33 2.44 9.63
CA LEU A 85 4.62 1.43 10.65
C LEU A 85 3.89 1.70 11.97
N GLU A 86 3.82 2.96 12.41
CA GLU A 86 3.13 3.31 13.65
C GLU A 86 1.61 3.15 13.51
N PHE A 87 1.02 3.64 12.41
CA PHE A 87 -0.41 3.55 12.17
C PHE A 87 -0.88 2.08 12.00
N HIS A 88 -0.12 1.27 11.27
CA HIS A 88 -0.44 -0.12 10.97
C HIS A 88 0.09 -1.12 12.03
N ALA A 89 0.56 -0.63 13.18
CA ALA A 89 0.89 -1.50 14.32
C ALA A 89 -0.32 -2.33 14.78
N LYS A 90 -1.53 -1.83 14.51
CA LYS A 90 -2.78 -2.57 14.63
C LYS A 90 -3.25 -3.07 13.27
N PRO A 91 -3.75 -4.32 13.17
CA PRO A 91 -4.26 -4.87 11.92
C PRO A 91 -5.28 -3.94 11.27
N GLN A 92 -5.12 -3.66 9.98
CA GLN A 92 -6.08 -2.91 9.17
C GLN A 92 -6.87 -3.86 8.27
N PRO A 93 -8.15 -3.55 7.98
CA PRO A 93 -8.94 -4.32 7.03
C PRO A 93 -8.23 -4.40 5.68
N LYS A 94 -8.17 -5.59 5.09
CA LYS A 94 -7.72 -5.85 3.70
C LYS A 94 -6.29 -5.40 3.34
N LEU A 95 -5.49 -4.95 4.31
CA LEU A 95 -4.06 -4.71 4.09
C LEU A 95 -3.34 -6.06 4.00
N ALA A 96 -2.83 -6.38 2.80
CA ALA A 96 -2.09 -7.62 2.56
C ALA A 96 -0.60 -7.49 2.89
N ALA A 97 -0.01 -6.32 2.62
CA ALA A 97 1.42 -6.10 2.83
C ALA A 97 1.76 -4.62 3.06
N LEU A 98 2.71 -4.38 3.96
CA LEU A 98 3.39 -3.08 4.13
C LEU A 98 4.89 -3.28 3.95
N VAL A 99 5.48 -2.60 2.97
CA VAL A 99 6.93 -2.56 2.73
C VAL A 99 7.43 -1.18 3.16
N ALA A 100 8.32 -1.15 4.15
CA ALA A 100 8.85 0.09 4.71
C ALA A 100 10.35 0.25 4.37
N TYR A 101 10.66 1.14 3.43
CA TYR A 101 12.02 1.48 3.02
C TYR A 101 12.55 2.67 3.82
N TYR A 102 13.68 2.46 4.50
CA TYR A 102 14.40 3.49 5.26
C TYR A 102 13.53 4.33 6.20
N PRO A 103 12.71 3.70 7.08
CA PRO A 103 11.92 4.44 8.05
C PRO A 103 12.83 5.22 9.00
N LYS A 104 12.51 6.51 9.25
CA LYS A 104 13.29 7.33 10.21
C LYS A 104 13.24 6.80 11.65
N ASN A 105 12.16 6.12 12.00
CA ASN A 105 11.96 5.46 13.29
C ASN A 105 11.25 4.13 13.06
N ILE A 106 11.61 3.10 13.83
CA ILE A 106 10.92 1.80 13.82
C ILE A 106 10.25 1.64 15.18
N PRO A 107 8.92 1.48 15.25
CA PRO A 107 8.23 1.28 16.52
C PRO A 107 8.69 -0.02 17.18
N SER A 108 8.63 -0.07 18.51
CA SER A 108 8.95 -1.28 19.26
C SER A 108 8.06 -2.44 18.80
N PRO A 109 8.58 -3.65 18.60
CA PRO A 109 7.76 -4.83 18.33
C PRO A 109 6.78 -5.16 19.46
N LYS A 110 6.97 -4.56 20.65
CA LYS A 110 6.13 -4.72 21.83
C LYS A 110 5.08 -3.61 21.97
N THR A 111 5.01 -2.68 21.03
CA THR A 111 3.95 -1.65 21.00
C THR A 111 2.58 -2.35 20.93
N LYS A 112 1.68 -2.00 21.84
CA LYS A 112 0.34 -2.60 22.00
C LYS A 112 -0.74 -1.75 21.32
#